data_AF-A0A485BT05-F1
#
_entry.id   AF-A0A485BT05-F1
#
_cell.length_a   1.000
_cell.length_b   1.000
_cell.length_c   1.000
_cell.angle_alpha   90.00
_cell.angle_beta   90.00
_cell.angle_gamma   90.00
#
_symmetry.space_group_name_H-M   'P 1'
#
loop_
_entity.id
_entity.type
_entity.pdbx_description
1 polymer ?
#
loop_
_entity_poly.entity_id
_entity_poly.type
_entity_poly.pdbx_seq_one_letter_code
_entity_poly.pdbx_strand_id
1 'polypeptide(L)'
;MVPISEEEVTQEDVENVVHTAKSVRVRDEHRVLHVIPQEYAIDYQEGIKNPVGLSGVRMQAKVHLITCHNDMAKNIVKAVERCGMKVDQLIFARAGIQLFRIDGR
;
A
#
# COMPACT_ATOMS: atom_id res chain seq x y z
N MET A 1 5.07 12.44 7.03
CA MET A 1 5.91 12.43 8.24
C MET A 1 4.98 12.36 9.43
N VAL A 2 5.14 11.36 10.28
CA VAL A 2 4.24 11.04 11.41
C VAL A 2 5.06 11.14 12.71
N PRO A 3 4.51 11.70 13.80
CA PRO A 3 5.18 11.68 15.10
C PRO A 3 5.26 10.24 15.63
N ILE A 4 6.29 9.94 16.42
CA ILE A 4 6.38 8.67 17.15
C ILE A 4 5.64 8.86 18.48
N SER A 5 4.72 7.95 18.78
CA SER A 5 3.78 8.09 19.90
C SER A 5 4.44 7.90 21.27
N GLU A 6 5.51 7.11 21.33
CA GLU A 6 6.27 6.75 22.54
C GLU A 6 7.78 7.08 22.39
N GLU A 7 8.62 6.63 23.33
CA GLU A 7 10.09 6.77 23.24
C GLU A 7 10.71 5.89 22.13
N GLU A 8 10.02 4.83 21.73
CA GLU A 8 10.43 3.90 20.68
C GLU A 8 9.33 3.71 19.64
N VAL A 9 9.72 3.41 18.40
CA VAL A 9 8.79 3.12 17.31
C VAL A 9 8.07 1.80 17.57
N THR A 10 6.75 1.87 17.57
CA THR A 10 5.87 0.70 17.68
C THR A 10 5.40 0.21 16.31
N GLN A 11 4.78 -0.98 16.29
CA GLN A 11 4.15 -1.50 15.07
C GLN A 11 3.01 -0.60 14.58
N GLU A 12 2.28 0.04 15.49
CA GLU A 12 1.22 0.99 15.16
C GLU A 12 1.77 2.25 14.47
N ASP A 13 2.91 2.78 14.94
CA ASP A 13 3.57 3.91 14.28
C ASP A 13 3.98 3.57 12.84
N VAL A 14 4.43 2.33 12.61
CA VAL A 14 4.76 1.82 11.27
C VAL A 14 3.52 1.77 10.37
N GLU A 15 2.40 1.28 10.87
CA GLU A 15 1.13 1.26 10.13
C GLU A 15 0.65 2.67 9.80
N ASN A 16 0.72 3.59 10.77
CA ASN A 16 0.33 4.98 10.63
C ASN A 16 1.18 5.74 9.59
N VAL A 17 2.51 5.54 9.61
CA VAL A 17 3.39 6.20 8.63
C VAL A 17 3.18 5.64 7.23
N VAL A 18 2.94 4.33 7.08
CA VAL A 18 2.64 3.72 5.78
C VAL A 18 1.28 4.18 5.26
N HIS A 19 0.28 4.28 6.13
CA HIS A 19 -1.05 4.81 5.78
C HIS A 19 -0.94 6.26 5.29
N THR A 20 -0.17 7.09 5.99
CA THR A 20 0.08 8.49 5.58
C THR A 20 0.83 8.57 4.26
N ALA A 21 1.82 7.70 4.04
CA ALA A 21 2.58 7.63 2.79
C ALA A 21 1.71 7.19 1.60
N LYS A 22 0.69 6.35 1.83
CA LYS A 22 -0.32 5.98 0.82
C LYS A 22 -1.22 7.15 0.42
N SER A 23 -1.45 8.12 1.31
CA SER A 23 -2.35 9.26 1.04
C SER A 23 -1.80 10.29 0.05
N VAL A 24 -0.59 10.09 -0.49
CA VAL A 24 -0.04 10.91 -1.57
C VAL A 24 -0.98 10.85 -2.78
N ARG A 25 -1.28 12.02 -3.36
CA ARG A 25 -2.14 12.12 -4.54
C ARG A 25 -1.57 11.31 -5.70
N VAL A 26 -2.23 10.22 -6.01
CA VAL A 26 -2.13 9.56 -7.31
C VAL A 26 -3.03 10.33 -8.28
N ARG A 27 -2.72 10.30 -9.59
CA ARG A 27 -3.61 10.84 -10.63
C ARG A 27 -5.02 10.30 -10.45
N ASP A 28 -6.04 11.15 -10.62
CA ASP A 28 -7.46 10.79 -10.40
C ASP A 28 -7.92 9.61 -11.29
N GLU A 29 -7.26 9.40 -12.43
CA GLU A 29 -7.52 8.32 -13.38
C GLU A 29 -7.01 6.96 -12.88
N HIS A 30 -6.16 6.95 -11.85
CA HIS A 30 -5.50 5.76 -11.34
C HIS A 30 -6.00 5.42 -9.94
N ARG A 31 -5.99 4.12 -9.64
CA ARG A 31 -6.21 3.60 -8.29
C ARG A 31 -4.97 2.90 -7.78
N VAL A 32 -4.72 3.01 -6.48
CA VAL A 32 -3.68 2.25 -5.79
C VAL A 32 -4.14 0.80 -5.63
N LEU A 33 -3.33 -0.14 -6.11
CA LEU A 33 -3.51 -1.57 -5.91
C LEU A 33 -2.70 -2.06 -4.70
N HIS A 34 -1.44 -1.65 -4.62
CA HIS A 34 -0.55 -2.05 -3.52
C HIS A 34 0.33 -0.90 -3.05
N VAL A 35 0.70 -0.98 -1.78
CA VAL A 35 1.68 -0.12 -1.13
C VAL A 35 2.76 -1.02 -0.54
N ILE A 36 3.99 -0.85 -1.00
CA ILE A 36 5.11 -1.68 -0.56
C ILE A 36 6.14 -0.78 0.12
N PRO A 37 6.27 -0.81 1.46
CA PRO A 37 7.33 -0.11 2.16
C PRO A 37 8.71 -0.57 1.65
N GLN A 38 9.59 0.38 1.35
CA GLN A 38 10.95 0.10 0.89
C GLN A 38 11.99 0.41 1.97
N GLU A 39 11.82 1.56 2.62
CA GLU A 39 12.67 2.04 3.69
C GLU A 39 11.94 3.09 4.53
N TYR A 40 12.50 3.32 5.71
CA TYR A 40 12.05 4.31 6.67
C TYR A 40 13.17 5.32 6.92
N ALA A 41 12.77 6.50 7.36
CA ALA A 41 13.68 7.50 7.90
C ALA A 41 13.16 7.96 9.25
N ILE A 42 14.05 8.02 10.24
CA ILE A 42 13.76 8.53 11.59
C ILE A 42 14.70 9.71 11.81
N ASP A 43 14.11 10.88 12.07
CA ASP A 43 14.82 12.16 12.20
C ASP A 43 15.78 12.44 11.02
N TYR A 44 17.10 12.27 11.21
CA TYR A 44 18.13 12.48 10.18
C TYR A 44 18.71 11.18 9.60
N GLN A 45 18.31 10.02 10.12
CA GLN A 45 18.79 8.73 9.64
C GLN A 45 17.85 8.17 8.58
N GLU A 46 18.40 7.86 7.41
CA GLU A 46 17.69 7.26 6.27
C GLU A 46 18.13 5.81 6.02
N GLY A 47 17.37 5.08 5.18
CA GLY A 47 17.73 3.72 4.76
C GLY A 47 17.38 2.62 5.78
N ILE A 48 16.58 2.94 6.79
CA ILE A 48 16.17 2.01 7.85
C ILE A 48 15.22 0.97 7.25
N LYS A 49 15.50 -0.33 7.44
CA LYS A 49 14.64 -1.42 6.95
C LYS A 49 13.57 -1.85 7.95
N ASN A 50 13.95 -1.94 9.23
CA ASN A 50 13.04 -2.25 10.31
C ASN A 50 13.15 -1.15 11.38
N PRO A 51 12.15 -0.25 11.50
CA PRO A 51 12.22 0.87 12.43
C PRO A 51 11.73 0.52 13.83
N VAL A 52 11.05 -0.62 14.03
CA VAL A 52 10.47 -1.00 15.32
C VAL A 52 11.55 -1.15 16.39
N GLY A 53 11.33 -0.54 17.56
CA GLY A 53 12.29 -0.51 18.67
C GLY A 53 13.42 0.53 18.51
N LEU A 54 13.40 1.35 17.47
CA LEU A 54 14.30 2.50 17.35
C LEU A 54 13.66 3.74 18.00
N SER A 55 14.46 4.56 18.65
CA SER A 55 14.01 5.83 19.23
C SER A 55 14.09 6.97 18.22
N GLY A 56 13.18 7.92 18.33
CA GLY A 56 13.21 9.17 17.55
C GLY A 56 11.95 10.01 17.78
N VAL A 57 11.88 11.15 17.11
CA VAL A 57 10.73 12.06 17.25
C VAL A 57 9.77 11.93 16.08
N ARG A 58 10.30 11.79 14.85
CA ARG A 58 9.48 11.77 13.63
C ARG A 58 9.94 10.69 12.67
N MET A 59 8.97 10.00 12.10
CA MET A 59 9.20 8.95 11.11
C MET A 59 8.62 9.31 9.74
N GLN A 60 9.31 8.86 8.69
CA GLN A 60 8.85 8.86 7.31
C GLN A 60 8.98 7.45 6.73
N ALA A 61 8.07 7.10 5.81
CA ALA A 61 8.15 5.87 5.04
C ALA A 61 8.30 6.22 3.56
N LYS A 62 9.28 5.62 2.89
CA LYS A 62 9.38 5.60 1.44
C LYS A 62 8.71 4.32 0.95
N VAL A 63 7.67 4.50 0.14
CA VAL A 63 6.83 3.40 -0.34
C VAL A 63 6.83 3.38 -1.86
N HIS A 64 6.75 2.18 -2.42
CA HIS A 64 6.36 2.00 -3.81
C HIS A 64 4.85 1.81 -3.91
N LEU A 65 4.21 2.66 -4.71
CA LEU A 65 2.79 2.55 -5.04
C LEU A 65 2.66 1.82 -6.37
N ILE A 66 1.98 0.68 -6.35
CA ILE A 66 1.55 0.00 -7.57
C ILE A 66 0.15 0.48 -7.89
N THR A 67 -0.03 1.09 -9.06
CA THR A 67 -1.32 1.68 -9.46
C THR A 67 -1.77 1.12 -10.79
N CYS A 68 -3.07 1.25 -11.08
CA CYS A 68 -3.63 0.93 -12.39
C CYS A 68 -4.67 1.95 -12.82
N HIS A 69 -4.88 2.06 -14.12
CA HIS A 69 -5.95 2.89 -14.67
C HIS A 69 -7.32 2.38 -14.21
N ASN A 70 -8.20 3.29 -13.82
CA ASN A 70 -9.55 2.98 -13.35
C ASN A 70 -10.35 2.21 -14.42
N ASP A 71 -10.21 2.57 -15.69
CA ASP A 71 -10.91 1.89 -16.77
C ASP A 71 -10.41 0.46 -17.01
N MET A 72 -9.10 0.22 -16.85
CA MET A 72 -8.55 -1.13 -16.94
C MET A 72 -9.12 -2.01 -15.82
N ALA A 73 -9.15 -1.51 -14.58
CA ALA A 73 -9.75 -2.22 -13.46
C ALA A 73 -11.24 -2.53 -13.70
N LYS A 74 -12.02 -1.56 -14.18
CA LYS A 74 -13.44 -1.75 -14.52
C LYS A 74 -13.64 -2.80 -15.62
N ASN A 75 -12.80 -2.78 -16.65
CA ASN A 75 -12.90 -3.74 -17.75
C ASN A 75 -12.63 -5.17 -17.29
N ILE A 76 -11.60 -5.38 -16.45
CA ILE A 76 -11.30 -6.70 -15.87
C ILE A 76 -12.45 -7.18 -14.98
N VAL A 77 -12.98 -6.32 -14.11
CA VAL A 77 -14.12 -6.67 -13.24
C VAL A 77 -15.34 -7.10 -14.06
N LYS A 78 -15.73 -6.30 -15.05
CA LYS A 78 -16.87 -6.62 -15.92
C LYS A 78 -16.68 -7.92 -16.69
N ALA A 79 -15.45 -8.21 -17.15
CA ALA A 79 -15.16 -9.44 -17.87
C ALA A 79 -15.43 -10.68 -17.00
N VAL A 80 -15.12 -10.61 -15.71
CA VAL A 80 -15.29 -11.71 -14.76
C VAL A 80 -16.72 -11.85 -14.30
N GLU A 81 -17.40 -10.73 -14.04
CA GLU A 81 -18.82 -10.71 -13.69
C GLU A 81 -19.70 -11.31 -14.80
N ARG A 82 -19.31 -11.15 -16.07
CA ARG A 82 -19.98 -11.81 -17.22
C ARG A 82 -19.90 -13.33 -17.18
N CYS A 83 -18.93 -13.90 -16.48
CA CYS A 83 -18.82 -15.34 -16.24
C CYS A 83 -19.65 -15.80 -15.03
N GLY A 84 -20.44 -14.93 -14.41
CA GLY A 84 -21.25 -15.25 -13.22
C GLY A 84 -20.45 -15.30 -11.91
N MET A 85 -19.23 -14.76 -11.90
CA MET A 85 -18.35 -14.72 -10.74
C MET A 85 -18.32 -13.33 -10.10
N LYS A 86 -18.03 -13.23 -8.80
CA LYS A 86 -17.78 -11.95 -8.13
C LYS A 86 -16.30 -11.70 -7.95
N VAL A 87 -15.89 -10.44 -8.08
CA VAL A 87 -14.50 -10.03 -7.85
C VAL A 87 -14.37 -9.49 -6.43
N ASP A 88 -13.59 -10.18 -5.60
CA ASP A 88 -13.29 -9.74 -4.23
C ASP A 88 -12.22 -8.64 -4.22
N GLN A 89 -11.08 -8.88 -4.87
CA GLN A 89 -9.98 -7.93 -4.91
C GLN A 89 -9.17 -8.04 -6.22
N LEU A 90 -8.58 -6.91 -6.63
CA LEU A 90 -7.60 -6.84 -7.72
C LEU A 90 -6.19 -6.72 -7.13
N ILE A 91 -5.32 -7.67 -7.45
CA ILE A 91 -3.95 -7.75 -6.94
C ILE A 91 -2.98 -7.69 -8.13
N PHE A 92 -1.91 -6.90 -8.01
CA PHE A 92 -0.76 -6.99 -8.93
C PHE A 92 0.07 -8.26 -8.72
N ALA A 93 0.37 -8.97 -9.79
CA ALA A 93 1.33 -10.06 -9.85
C ALA A 93 2.41 -9.77 -10.90
N ARG A 94 3.54 -10.48 -10.86
CA ARG A 94 4.69 -10.25 -11.75
C ARG A 94 4.37 -10.38 -13.25
N ALA A 95 3.27 -11.05 -13.62
CA ALA A 95 2.79 -11.17 -15.00
C ALA A 95 1.76 -10.09 -15.42
N GLY A 96 1.44 -9.14 -14.53
CA GLY A 96 0.34 -8.17 -14.68
C GLY A 96 -0.61 -8.20 -13.47
N ILE A 97 -1.72 -7.44 -13.51
CA ILE A 97 -2.75 -7.53 -12.47
C ILE A 97 -3.40 -8.91 -12.55
N GLN A 98 -3.18 -9.76 -11.55
CA GLN A 98 -3.68 -11.13 -11.49
C GLN A 98 -3.79 -11.58 -10.01
N LEU A 99 -5.00 -11.67 -9.48
CA LEU A 99 -5.75 -12.94 -9.31
C LEU A 99 -6.83 -12.80 -8.22
N PHE A 100 -7.96 -13.40 -8.56
CA PHE A 100 -9.24 -13.47 -7.88
C PHE A 100 -9.18 -14.32 -6.59
N ARG A 101 -9.66 -13.78 -5.47
CA ARG A 101 -10.34 -14.60 -4.46
C ARG A 101 -11.77 -14.78 -4.94
N ILE A 102 -12.11 -15.98 -5.38
CA ILE A 102 -13.49 -16.42 -5.54
C ILE A 102 -13.81 -17.10 -4.22
N ASP A 103 -14.47 -16.40 -3.29
CA ASP A 103 -15.20 -17.13 -2.25
C ASP A 103 -16.40 -17.77 -2.94
N GLY A 104 -16.23 -19.06 -3.23
CA GLY A 104 -17.35 -19.95 -3.52
C GLY A 104 -18.22 -20.06 -2.27
N ARG A 105 -19.51 -20.31 -2.50
CA ARG A 105 -20.35 -20.91 -1.45
C ARG A 105 -19.68 -22.15 -0.88
#